data_AF-A0A8B7CPT6-F1
#
_entry.id   AF-A0A8B7CPT6-F1
#
_cell.length_a   1.000
_cell.length_b   1.000
_cell.length_c   1.000
_cell.angle_alpha   90.00
_cell.angle_beta   90.00
_cell.angle_gamma   90.00
#
_symmetry.space_group_name_H-M   'P 1'
#
loop_
_entity.id
_entity.type
_entity.pdbx_description
1 polymer ?
#
loop_
_entity_poly.entity_id
_entity_poly.type
_entity_poly.pdbx_seq_one_letter_code
_entity_poly.pdbx_strand_id
1 'polypeptide(L)'
;MEGRRRMATPTAAARDEQQWKKKKKKTKKAGGKESGGRWPQIKSKRDLQINRLKGNSLFTIPNFFTAAEAKSFIEAAESVGFMHQGSLGPAKGEAYRDNDRISVNDPVLAECIWESGLKKVFDDIKVQEKVAVGLNPNIRFYRYKVGQRFGRHIDESVDLGDGCKTQYTLLIYLSGSEGSKVKKSVGGNQESFMQSLVGGETVFYDQRQGVVAEVAPVEGMALLHIHGAKCMLHEARAVARNVKYVLRSDVLFA
;
A
#
# COMPACT_ATOMS: atom_id res chain seq x y z
N MET A 1 27.92 -26.95 52.22
CA MET A 1 28.13 -25.91 51.20
C MET A 1 27.19 -26.22 50.05
N GLU A 2 26.08 -25.49 49.91
CA GLU A 2 25.19 -25.68 48.76
C GLU A 2 24.70 -24.30 48.31
N GLY A 3 25.33 -23.78 47.25
CA GLY A 3 25.00 -22.47 46.68
C GLY A 3 23.75 -22.55 45.83
N ARG A 4 22.66 -21.91 46.28
CA ARG A 4 21.48 -21.65 45.45
C ARG A 4 21.81 -20.65 44.35
N ARG A 5 21.89 -21.12 43.10
CA ARG A 5 21.90 -20.29 41.88
C ARG A 5 20.59 -19.48 41.81
N ARG A 6 20.68 -18.15 41.84
CA ARG A 6 19.56 -17.26 41.52
C ARG A 6 19.31 -17.32 40.01
N MET A 7 18.12 -17.77 39.60
CA MET A 7 17.67 -17.61 38.22
C MET A 7 17.34 -16.13 37.99
N ALA A 8 18.00 -15.53 37.00
CA ALA A 8 17.73 -14.15 36.59
C ALA A 8 16.31 -14.06 35.99
N THR A 9 15.51 -13.13 36.52
CA THR A 9 14.20 -12.79 35.97
C THR A 9 14.38 -12.00 34.67
N PRO A 10 13.70 -12.39 33.56
CA PRO A 10 13.83 -11.66 32.30
C PRO A 10 13.26 -10.24 32.45
N THR A 11 13.97 -9.27 31.87
CA THR A 11 13.60 -7.85 31.79
C THR A 11 12.26 -7.66 31.08
N ALA A 12 11.56 -6.55 31.33
CA ALA A 12 10.25 -6.25 30.73
C ALA A 12 10.28 -6.38 29.20
N ALA A 13 11.29 -5.83 28.53
CA ALA A 13 11.47 -5.93 27.08
C ALA A 13 11.58 -7.38 26.56
N ALA A 14 12.25 -8.28 27.31
CA ALA A 14 12.37 -9.68 26.95
C ALA A 14 11.05 -10.47 27.16
N ARG A 15 10.21 -10.01 28.10
CA ARG A 15 8.86 -10.57 28.32
C ARG A 15 7.91 -10.15 27.20
N ASP A 16 8.02 -8.91 26.74
CA ASP A 16 7.19 -8.33 25.67
C ASP A 16 7.50 -8.96 24.31
N GLU A 17 8.80 -9.19 24.00
CA GLU A 17 9.21 -9.88 22.77
C GLU A 17 8.77 -11.36 22.75
N GLN A 18 8.79 -12.03 23.91
CA GLN A 18 8.29 -13.40 24.06
C GLN A 18 6.76 -13.47 23.97
N GLN A 19 6.04 -12.47 24.49
CA GLN A 19 4.58 -12.36 24.34
C GLN A 19 4.17 -12.08 22.89
N TRP A 20 4.90 -11.23 22.17
CA TRP A 20 4.71 -11.00 20.73
C TRP A 20 4.92 -12.28 19.92
N LYS A 21 6.04 -13.00 20.15
CA LYS A 21 6.33 -14.30 19.50
C LYS A 21 5.26 -15.36 19.83
N LYS A 22 4.73 -15.37 21.06
CA LYS A 22 3.62 -16.26 21.48
C LYS A 22 2.28 -15.86 20.86
N LYS A 23 1.97 -14.57 20.72
CA LYS A 23 0.79 -14.07 19.99
C LYS A 23 0.87 -14.51 18.51
N LYS A 24 1.99 -14.28 17.80
CA LYS A 24 2.21 -14.79 16.43
C LYS A 24 2.04 -16.30 16.31
N LYS A 25 2.51 -17.09 17.29
CA LYS A 25 2.33 -18.56 17.31
C LYS A 25 0.88 -18.99 17.57
N LYS A 26 0.13 -18.26 18.40
CA LYS A 26 -1.30 -18.53 18.64
C LYS A 26 -2.16 -18.18 17.43
N THR A 27 -1.87 -17.09 16.71
CA THR A 27 -2.55 -16.79 15.43
C THR A 27 -2.28 -17.86 14.37
N LYS A 28 -1.07 -18.45 14.35
CA LYS A 28 -0.74 -19.59 13.46
C LYS A 28 -1.45 -20.91 13.80
N LYS A 29 -1.91 -21.12 15.04
CA LYS A 29 -2.53 -22.39 15.48
C LYS A 29 -4.07 -22.38 15.49
N ALA A 30 -4.70 -21.22 15.43
CA ALA A 30 -6.17 -21.10 15.39
C ALA A 30 -6.76 -21.13 13.96
N GLY A 31 -5.93 -21.11 12.92
CA GLY A 31 -6.34 -21.23 11.52
C GLY A 31 -6.34 -22.69 11.05
N GLY A 32 -7.27 -23.48 11.55
CA GLY A 32 -7.39 -24.91 11.26
C GLY A 32 -8.69 -25.26 10.55
N LYS A 33 -9.02 -24.59 9.43
CA LYS A 33 -9.75 -25.10 8.25
C LYS A 33 -9.96 -23.97 7.23
N GLU A 34 -9.47 -24.21 6.01
CA GLU A 34 -9.62 -23.44 4.76
C GLU A 34 -8.99 -22.03 4.68
N SER A 35 -7.80 -21.93 4.10
CA SER A 35 -7.36 -20.71 3.41
C SER A 35 -6.38 -21.00 2.27
N GLY A 36 -6.80 -21.87 1.36
CA GLY A 36 -6.27 -21.83 -0.01
C GLY A 36 -6.85 -20.61 -0.73
N GLY A 37 -6.06 -19.53 -0.83
CA GLY A 37 -6.07 -18.61 -1.97
C GLY A 37 -7.31 -17.77 -2.28
N ARG A 38 -7.71 -16.83 -1.42
CA ARG A 38 -8.61 -15.73 -1.86
C ARG A 38 -7.92 -14.74 -2.79
N TRP A 39 -6.63 -14.50 -2.57
CA TRP A 39 -5.84 -13.53 -3.31
C TRP A 39 -4.72 -14.21 -4.11
N PRO A 40 -4.33 -13.65 -5.26
CA PRO A 40 -3.21 -14.16 -6.06
C PRO A 40 -1.91 -14.22 -5.27
N GLN A 41 -1.05 -15.16 -5.63
CA GLN A 41 0.29 -15.27 -5.04
C GLN A 41 1.19 -14.13 -5.52
N ILE A 42 2.01 -13.61 -4.60
CA ILE A 42 2.99 -12.56 -4.88
C ILE A 42 4.38 -13.21 -4.85
N LYS A 43 5.13 -13.08 -5.95
CA LYS A 43 6.51 -13.58 -6.02
C LYS A 43 7.45 -12.71 -5.18
N SER A 44 8.58 -13.25 -4.74
CA SER A 44 9.61 -12.41 -4.11
C SER A 44 10.37 -11.58 -5.16
N LYS A 45 10.71 -10.34 -4.82
CA LYS A 45 11.47 -9.37 -5.61
C LYS A 45 12.77 -9.03 -4.87
N ARG A 46 13.89 -9.06 -5.58
CA ARG A 46 15.24 -8.90 -4.98
C ARG A 46 15.88 -7.55 -5.28
N ASP A 47 15.55 -6.95 -6.42
CA ASP A 47 16.25 -5.78 -6.96
C ASP A 47 15.30 -4.58 -7.16
N LEU A 48 14.46 -4.31 -6.16
CA LEU A 48 13.53 -3.19 -6.18
C LEU A 48 14.32 -1.86 -6.22
N GLN A 49 14.07 -1.07 -7.27
CA GLN A 49 14.67 0.25 -7.42
C GLN A 49 13.79 1.28 -6.73
N ILE A 50 14.38 2.19 -5.96
CA ILE A 50 13.66 3.27 -5.28
C ILE A 50 13.90 4.57 -6.05
N ASN A 51 12.84 5.18 -6.55
CA ASN A 51 12.88 6.51 -7.13
C ASN A 51 12.35 7.55 -6.13
N ARG A 52 13.25 8.33 -5.52
CA ARG A 52 12.90 9.32 -4.49
C ARG A 52 12.44 10.62 -5.12
N LEU A 53 11.15 10.93 -5.01
CA LEU A 53 10.56 12.19 -5.50
C LEU A 53 10.74 13.33 -4.48
N LYS A 54 10.72 13.00 -3.18
CA LYS A 54 11.04 13.93 -2.08
C LYS A 54 11.65 13.19 -0.90
N GLY A 55 12.95 12.91 -0.99
CA GLY A 55 13.70 12.19 0.05
C GLY A 55 13.02 10.87 0.44
N ASN A 56 12.86 10.64 1.75
CA ASN A 56 12.10 9.48 2.25
C ASN A 56 10.60 9.76 2.34
N SER A 57 10.14 11.01 2.28
CA SER A 57 8.73 11.37 2.46
C SER A 57 7.84 11.01 1.28
N LEU A 58 8.40 10.82 0.09
CA LEU A 58 7.67 10.46 -1.13
C LEU A 58 8.61 9.77 -2.12
N PHE A 59 8.29 8.53 -2.49
CA PHE A 59 9.08 7.76 -3.44
C PHE A 59 8.23 6.71 -4.15
N THR A 60 8.67 6.29 -5.33
CA THR A 60 8.06 5.19 -6.08
C THR A 60 9.00 4.01 -6.22
N ILE A 61 8.42 2.84 -6.44
CA ILE A 61 9.11 1.58 -6.72
C ILE A 61 8.52 1.04 -8.02
N PRO A 62 9.15 1.29 -9.19
CA PRO A 62 8.69 0.72 -10.44
C PRO A 62 8.79 -0.80 -10.42
N ASN A 63 7.90 -1.48 -11.17
CA ASN A 63 7.87 -2.94 -11.28
C ASN A 63 7.76 -3.66 -9.92
N PHE A 64 7.08 -3.05 -8.95
CA PHE A 64 6.85 -3.67 -7.64
C PHE A 64 5.95 -4.89 -7.77
N PHE A 65 4.86 -4.80 -8.54
CA PHE A 65 4.11 -5.95 -9.06
C PHE A 65 4.45 -6.13 -10.53
N THR A 66 4.44 -7.38 -11.00
CA THR A 66 4.44 -7.67 -12.44
C THR A 66 3.06 -7.39 -13.03
N ALA A 67 2.99 -7.18 -14.35
CA ALA A 67 1.73 -7.05 -15.07
C ALA A 67 0.76 -8.23 -14.81
N ALA A 68 1.31 -9.45 -14.75
CA ALA A 68 0.52 -10.65 -14.45
C ALA A 68 -0.05 -10.63 -13.02
N GLU A 69 0.74 -10.24 -12.02
CA GLU A 69 0.26 -10.08 -10.64
C GLU A 69 -0.82 -9.00 -10.57
N ALA A 70 -0.57 -7.83 -11.16
CA ALA A 70 -1.52 -6.71 -11.17
C ALA A 70 -2.87 -7.12 -11.78
N LYS A 71 -2.85 -7.77 -12.95
CA LYS A 71 -4.05 -8.30 -13.61
C LYS A 71 -4.80 -9.31 -12.74
N SER A 72 -4.10 -10.30 -12.17
CA SER A 72 -4.76 -11.30 -11.32
C SER A 72 -5.38 -10.67 -10.06
N PHE A 73 -4.78 -9.61 -9.51
CA PHE A 73 -5.37 -8.89 -8.37
C PHE A 73 -6.62 -8.10 -8.78
N ILE A 74 -6.66 -7.52 -9.99
CA ILE A 74 -7.87 -6.88 -10.53
C ILE A 74 -8.98 -7.92 -10.67
N GLU A 75 -8.71 -9.06 -11.30
CA GLU A 75 -9.69 -10.14 -11.51
C GLU A 75 -10.25 -10.65 -10.17
N ALA A 76 -9.39 -10.89 -9.19
CA ALA A 76 -9.80 -11.29 -7.85
C ALA A 76 -10.64 -10.22 -7.16
N ALA A 77 -10.26 -8.95 -7.25
CA ALA A 77 -11.01 -7.84 -6.65
C ALA A 77 -12.40 -7.67 -7.30
N GLU A 78 -12.49 -7.75 -8.62
CA GLU A 78 -13.77 -7.72 -9.34
C GLU A 78 -14.68 -8.89 -8.93
N SER A 79 -14.12 -10.10 -8.76
CA SER A 79 -14.90 -11.26 -8.29
C SER A 79 -15.44 -11.10 -6.85
N VAL A 80 -14.74 -10.34 -6.01
CA VAL A 80 -15.20 -10.01 -4.66
C VAL A 80 -16.36 -8.99 -4.69
N GLY A 81 -16.36 -8.10 -5.68
CA GLY A 81 -17.36 -7.05 -5.85
C GLY A 81 -16.99 -5.76 -5.11
N PHE A 82 -16.97 -4.64 -5.85
CA PHE A 82 -16.73 -3.32 -5.28
C PHE A 82 -18.04 -2.65 -4.83
N MET A 83 -17.97 -1.91 -3.71
CA MET A 83 -19.06 -1.04 -3.26
C MET A 83 -18.70 0.42 -3.49
N HIS A 84 -19.64 1.19 -4.02
CA HIS A 84 -19.47 2.62 -4.21
C HIS A 84 -19.28 3.36 -2.89
N GLN A 85 -18.39 4.35 -2.87
CA GLN A 85 -18.09 5.22 -1.74
C GLN A 85 -18.06 6.67 -2.23
N GLY A 86 -19.10 7.42 -1.88
CA GLY A 86 -19.17 8.87 -2.03
C GLY A 86 -18.87 9.59 -0.72
N SER A 87 -18.50 10.87 -0.80
CA SER A 87 -18.57 11.79 0.35
C SER A 87 -19.42 13.01 0.02
N LEU A 88 -19.89 13.71 1.06
CA LEU A 88 -20.63 14.97 0.90
C LEU A 88 -19.70 16.14 0.51
N GLY A 89 -18.39 15.92 0.55
CA GLY A 89 -17.37 16.85 0.08
C GLY A 89 -17.00 17.98 1.05
N PRO A 90 -16.13 18.92 0.61
CA PRO A 90 -15.47 19.88 1.49
C PRO A 90 -16.42 20.81 2.26
N ALA A 91 -17.61 21.07 1.70
CA ALA A 91 -18.66 21.84 2.36
C ALA A 91 -19.16 21.19 3.66
N LYS A 92 -18.87 19.89 3.88
CA LYS A 92 -19.18 19.14 5.10
C LYS A 92 -17.93 18.77 5.91
N GLY A 93 -16.78 19.39 5.62
CA GLY A 93 -15.52 19.13 6.32
C GLY A 93 -14.82 17.84 5.89
N GLU A 94 -15.28 17.19 4.82
CA GLU A 94 -14.70 15.96 4.28
C GLU A 94 -14.05 16.22 2.93
N ALA A 95 -12.97 15.54 2.60
CA ALA A 95 -12.47 15.59 1.24
C ALA A 95 -13.49 14.94 0.28
N TYR A 96 -13.68 15.53 -0.90
CA TYR A 96 -14.56 14.98 -1.94
C TYR A 96 -14.09 13.58 -2.33
N ARG A 97 -14.97 12.58 -2.23
CA ARG A 97 -14.67 11.21 -2.60
C ARG A 97 -15.73 10.69 -3.53
N ASP A 98 -15.27 10.07 -4.59
CA ASP A 98 -16.09 9.33 -5.52
C ASP A 98 -15.21 8.19 -6.06
N ASN A 99 -15.43 6.98 -5.54
CA ASN A 99 -14.75 5.78 -6.00
C ASN A 99 -15.52 4.52 -5.57
N ASP A 100 -15.23 3.38 -6.16
CA ASP A 100 -15.65 2.10 -5.61
C ASP A 100 -14.53 1.49 -4.76
N ARG A 101 -14.90 0.78 -3.69
CA ARG A 101 -13.96 0.26 -2.69
C ARG A 101 -14.32 -1.15 -2.23
N ILE A 102 -13.27 -1.94 -2.01
CA ILE A 102 -13.27 -3.13 -1.15
C ILE A 102 -12.39 -2.82 0.07
N SER A 103 -12.81 -3.25 1.26
CA SER A 103 -12.00 -3.20 2.48
C SER A 103 -12.01 -4.58 3.11
N VAL A 104 -10.84 -5.15 3.34
CA VAL A 104 -10.68 -6.45 4.00
C VAL A 104 -9.63 -6.34 5.09
N ASN A 105 -9.83 -7.09 6.17
CA ASN A 105 -8.81 -7.27 7.19
C ASN A 105 -8.11 -8.62 6.93
N ASP A 106 -6.96 -8.58 6.25
CA ASP A 106 -6.24 -9.76 5.78
C ASP A 106 -4.76 -9.70 6.18
N PRO A 107 -4.40 -10.26 7.35
CA PRO A 107 -3.02 -10.27 7.82
C PRO A 107 -2.09 -11.16 6.98
N VAL A 108 -2.63 -12.16 6.27
CA VAL A 108 -1.82 -13.06 5.43
C VAL A 108 -1.38 -12.32 4.17
N LEU A 109 -2.31 -11.65 3.48
CA LEU A 109 -1.97 -10.82 2.32
C LEU A 109 -1.01 -9.69 2.71
N ALA A 110 -1.22 -9.05 3.87
CA ALA A 110 -0.33 -8.01 4.37
C ALA A 110 1.11 -8.53 4.59
N GLU A 111 1.26 -9.71 5.20
CA GLU A 111 2.58 -10.35 5.38
C GLU A 111 3.20 -10.76 4.03
N CYS A 112 2.40 -11.28 3.08
CA CYS A 112 2.86 -11.60 1.73
C CYS A 112 3.39 -10.38 0.97
N ILE A 113 2.69 -9.24 0.99
CA ILE A 113 3.16 -8.00 0.34
C ILE A 113 4.44 -7.50 1.03
N TRP A 114 4.47 -7.53 2.37
CA TRP A 114 5.63 -7.08 3.14
C TRP A 114 6.89 -7.88 2.83
N GLU A 115 6.80 -9.21 2.87
CA GLU A 115 7.93 -10.13 2.63
C GLU A 115 8.25 -10.31 1.14
N SER A 116 7.43 -9.74 0.22
CA SER A 116 7.71 -9.76 -1.22
C SER A 116 8.97 -8.99 -1.62
N GLY A 117 9.54 -8.17 -0.73
CA GLY A 117 10.71 -7.34 -0.99
C GLY A 117 10.58 -5.95 -0.38
N LEU A 118 9.35 -5.52 -0.08
CA LEU A 118 9.06 -4.22 0.52
C LEU A 118 9.77 -4.03 1.87
N LYS A 119 9.89 -5.08 2.68
CA LYS A 119 10.62 -5.05 3.95
C LYS A 119 12.03 -4.46 3.80
N LYS A 120 12.78 -4.90 2.78
CA LYS A 120 14.17 -4.44 2.54
C LYS A 120 14.23 -2.96 2.15
N VAL A 121 13.18 -2.43 1.51
CA VAL A 121 13.08 -1.01 1.17
C VAL A 121 13.02 -0.12 2.42
N PHE A 122 12.62 -0.68 3.55
CA PHE A 122 12.50 0.03 4.82
C PHE A 122 13.64 -0.25 5.81
N ASP A 123 14.66 -1.04 5.43
CA ASP A 123 15.79 -1.35 6.33
C ASP A 123 16.56 -0.07 6.75
N ASP A 124 16.61 0.95 5.90
CA ASP A 124 17.29 2.23 6.13
C ASP A 124 16.34 3.40 6.48
N ILE A 125 15.04 3.15 6.63
CA ILE A 125 14.04 4.19 6.90
C ILE A 125 13.57 4.11 8.35
N LYS A 126 13.93 5.13 9.14
CA LYS A 126 13.41 5.35 10.49
C LYS A 126 12.48 6.56 10.54
N VAL A 127 11.46 6.48 11.38
CA VAL A 127 10.55 7.59 11.67
C VAL A 127 10.43 7.75 13.18
N GLN A 128 10.87 8.89 13.72
CA GLN A 128 10.85 9.15 15.17
C GLN A 128 11.51 8.01 15.96
N GLU A 129 12.72 7.60 15.55
CA GLU A 129 13.48 6.47 16.10
C GLU A 129 12.84 5.07 15.99
N LYS A 130 11.67 4.96 15.38
CA LYS A 130 10.99 3.67 15.13
C LYS A 130 11.35 3.09 13.78
N VAL A 131 11.27 1.77 13.68
CA VAL A 131 11.54 1.00 12.45
C VAL A 131 10.25 0.43 11.89
N ALA A 132 10.22 0.18 10.58
CA ALA A 132 9.07 -0.47 9.97
C ALA A 132 9.00 -1.95 10.38
N VAL A 133 7.82 -2.44 10.74
CA VAL A 133 7.62 -3.79 11.28
C VAL A 133 6.62 -4.64 10.48
N GLY A 134 5.95 -4.05 9.48
CA GLY A 134 4.98 -4.74 8.65
C GLY A 134 4.00 -3.81 7.96
N LEU A 135 2.92 -4.38 7.45
CA LEU A 135 1.79 -3.65 6.87
C LEU A 135 0.55 -3.77 7.74
N ASN A 136 -0.30 -2.75 7.69
CA ASN A 136 -1.62 -2.76 8.30
C ASN A 136 -2.47 -3.85 7.62
N PRO A 137 -3.07 -4.80 8.37
CA PRO A 137 -3.92 -5.84 7.79
C PRO A 137 -5.19 -5.31 7.12
N ASN A 138 -5.58 -4.07 7.40
CA ASN A 138 -6.67 -3.40 6.68
C ASN A 138 -6.23 -3.01 5.26
N ILE A 139 -6.47 -3.91 4.31
CA ILE A 139 -6.14 -3.74 2.90
C ILE A 139 -7.38 -3.26 2.16
N ARG A 140 -7.19 -2.25 1.30
CA ARG A 140 -8.26 -1.69 0.48
C ARG A 140 -7.93 -1.85 -0.99
N PHE A 141 -8.95 -2.13 -1.79
CA PHE A 141 -8.87 -1.99 -3.24
C PHE A 141 -9.76 -0.83 -3.64
N TYR A 142 -9.26 0.02 -4.52
CA TYR A 142 -9.99 1.12 -5.10
C TYR A 142 -10.16 0.92 -6.59
N ARG A 143 -11.36 1.23 -7.08
CA ARG A 143 -11.67 1.33 -8.50
C ARG A 143 -12.23 2.72 -8.78
N TYR A 144 -11.65 3.40 -9.76
CA TYR A 144 -12.13 4.69 -10.26
C TYR A 144 -12.47 4.55 -11.74
N LYS A 145 -13.74 4.78 -12.07
CA LYS A 145 -14.26 4.92 -13.43
C LYS A 145 -14.09 6.36 -13.92
N VAL A 146 -14.38 6.59 -15.19
CA VAL A 146 -14.31 7.93 -15.80
C VAL A 146 -15.11 8.95 -14.96
N GLY A 147 -14.49 10.10 -14.67
CA GLY A 147 -15.03 11.19 -13.84
C GLY A 147 -14.78 11.04 -12.33
N GLN A 148 -14.64 9.80 -11.82
CA GLN A 148 -14.42 9.53 -10.40
C GLN A 148 -13.05 10.01 -9.93
N ARG A 149 -12.97 10.51 -8.69
CA ARG A 149 -11.76 11.11 -8.10
C ARG A 149 -11.78 11.10 -6.57
N PHE A 150 -10.63 11.35 -5.97
CA PHE A 150 -10.54 11.65 -4.53
C PHE A 150 -9.82 12.98 -4.37
N GLY A 151 -10.57 14.03 -4.02
CA GLY A 151 -10.05 15.39 -3.86
C GLY A 151 -9.00 15.50 -2.76
N ARG A 152 -8.40 16.70 -2.68
CA ARG A 152 -7.30 17.01 -1.78
C ARG A 152 -7.58 16.62 -0.32
N HIS A 153 -6.69 15.83 0.26
CA HIS A 153 -6.75 15.35 1.64
C HIS A 153 -5.37 15.07 2.21
N ILE A 154 -5.36 14.81 3.51
CA ILE A 154 -4.23 14.26 4.26
C ILE A 154 -4.65 12.87 4.71
N ASP A 155 -3.73 11.92 4.66
CA ASP A 155 -3.91 10.62 5.28
C ASP A 155 -3.45 10.72 6.75
N GLU A 156 -4.21 10.16 7.68
CA GLU A 156 -3.91 10.19 9.11
C GLU A 156 -3.24 8.90 9.59
N SER A 157 -2.34 9.04 10.57
CA SER A 157 -1.76 7.88 11.26
C SER A 157 -2.83 7.14 12.06
N VAL A 158 -2.86 5.82 11.91
CA VAL A 158 -3.68 4.92 12.73
C VAL A 158 -2.82 4.41 13.87
N ASP A 159 -3.30 4.56 15.10
CA ASP A 159 -2.69 3.96 16.29
C ASP A 159 -3.26 2.54 16.46
N LEU A 160 -2.38 1.53 16.45
CA LEU A 160 -2.75 0.14 16.63
C LEU A 160 -2.50 -0.34 18.08
N GLY A 161 -2.09 0.56 18.98
CA GLY A 161 -1.70 0.23 20.35
C GLY A 161 -0.26 -0.29 20.45
N ASP A 162 0.22 -0.49 21.67
CA ASP A 162 1.55 -1.02 21.99
C ASP A 162 2.71 -0.23 21.32
N GLY A 163 2.50 1.06 21.08
CA GLY A 163 3.46 1.92 20.39
C GLY A 163 3.52 1.73 18.87
N CYS A 164 2.71 0.85 18.28
CA CYS A 164 2.67 0.59 16.85
C CYS A 164 1.72 1.56 16.12
N LYS A 165 2.21 2.28 15.11
CA LYS A 165 1.41 3.22 14.31
C LYS A 165 1.72 3.11 12.83
N THR A 166 0.74 3.42 11.98
CA THR A 166 1.01 3.59 10.55
C THR A 166 1.72 4.92 10.28
N GLN A 167 2.77 4.90 9.45
CA GLN A 167 3.53 6.12 9.10
C GLN A 167 3.61 6.39 7.59
N TYR A 168 3.38 5.39 6.74
CA TYR A 168 3.35 5.56 5.29
C TYR A 168 2.08 4.97 4.72
N THR A 169 1.50 5.67 3.74
CA THR A 169 0.56 5.06 2.81
C THR A 169 1.34 4.32 1.73
N LEU A 170 0.95 3.08 1.45
CA LEU A 170 1.39 2.29 0.31
C LEU A 170 0.24 2.23 -0.70
N LEU A 171 0.47 2.75 -1.91
CA LEU A 171 -0.42 2.57 -3.05
C LEU A 171 0.29 1.70 -4.09
N ILE A 172 -0.32 0.60 -4.51
CA ILE A 172 0.15 -0.21 -5.63
C ILE A 172 -0.83 0.01 -6.79
N TYR A 173 -0.36 0.61 -7.86
CA TYR A 173 -1.17 0.81 -9.06
C TYR A 173 -1.32 -0.52 -9.78
N LEU A 174 -2.54 -1.05 -9.84
CA LEU A 174 -2.83 -2.33 -10.51
C LEU A 174 -3.15 -2.14 -11.99
N SER A 175 -3.41 -0.90 -12.42
CA SER A 175 -3.64 -0.51 -13.79
C SER A 175 -2.92 0.81 -14.08
N GLY A 176 -2.55 1.05 -15.32
CA GLY A 176 -1.87 2.28 -15.71
C GLY A 176 -1.35 2.22 -17.13
N SER A 177 -0.39 3.08 -17.45
CA SER A 177 0.45 2.87 -18.63
C SER A 177 1.29 1.59 -18.48
N GLU A 178 1.58 0.91 -19.59
CA GLU A 178 2.57 -0.18 -19.59
C GLU A 178 3.91 0.41 -19.15
N GLY A 179 4.45 -0.06 -18.01
CA GLY A 179 5.76 0.38 -17.53
C GLY A 179 6.82 0.16 -18.61
N SER A 180 7.65 1.18 -18.86
CA SER A 180 8.60 1.36 -19.96
C SER A 180 9.26 0.08 -20.49
N LYS A 181 8.52 -0.72 -21.26
CA LYS A 181 9.08 -1.58 -22.28
C LYS A 181 9.02 -0.76 -23.54
N VAL A 182 10.18 -0.30 -24.01
CA VAL A 182 10.35 0.24 -25.35
C VAL A 182 9.94 -0.87 -26.33
N LYS A 183 8.65 -0.96 -26.65
CA LYS A 183 8.19 -1.67 -27.83
C LYS A 183 8.44 -0.71 -28.99
N LYS A 184 9.57 -0.89 -29.69
CA LYS A 184 9.61 -0.56 -31.12
C LYS A 184 8.64 -1.52 -31.81
N SER A 185 7.37 -1.15 -31.90
CA SER A 185 6.44 -1.83 -32.79
C SER A 185 6.45 -1.10 -34.12
N VAL A 186 7.25 -1.64 -35.03
CA VAL A 186 7.03 -1.55 -36.48
C VAL A 186 5.64 -2.10 -36.79
N GLY A 187 4.99 -1.50 -37.79
CA GLY A 187 3.62 -1.68 -38.24
C GLY A 187 2.93 -3.03 -37.97
N GLY A 188 1.70 -2.92 -37.44
CA GLY A 188 0.74 -4.01 -37.39
C GLY A 188 -0.57 -3.52 -36.78
N ASN A 189 -1.60 -3.33 -37.62
CA ASN A 189 -2.98 -3.15 -37.19
C ASN A 189 -3.45 -4.41 -36.46
N GLN A 190 -3.29 -4.45 -35.14
CA GLN A 190 -4.16 -5.19 -34.25
C GLN A 190 -4.60 -4.23 -33.14
N GLU A 191 -5.90 -3.98 -33.08
CA GLU A 191 -6.52 -3.22 -32.00
C GLU A 191 -6.16 -3.87 -30.66
N SER A 192 -5.23 -3.25 -29.94
CA SER A 192 -4.90 -3.63 -28.58
C SER A 192 -6.13 -3.37 -27.71
N PHE A 193 -6.79 -4.44 -27.28
CA PHE A 193 -7.95 -4.43 -26.37
C PHE A 193 -7.65 -3.89 -24.95
N MET A 194 -6.55 -3.15 -24.76
CA MET A 194 -6.27 -2.40 -23.55
C MET A 194 -5.85 -0.98 -23.94
N GLN A 195 -6.83 -0.11 -24.17
CA GLN A 195 -6.54 1.32 -24.21
C GLN A 195 -5.86 1.73 -22.90
N SER A 196 -4.80 2.52 -22.98
CA SER A 196 -4.10 2.99 -21.79
C SER A 196 -5.01 3.86 -20.91
N LEU A 197 -4.86 3.72 -19.59
CA LEU A 197 -5.47 4.65 -18.63
C LEU A 197 -5.03 6.10 -18.93
N VAL A 198 -5.96 7.04 -18.85
CA VAL A 198 -5.67 8.49 -18.94
C VAL A 198 -6.30 9.21 -17.77
N GLY A 199 -5.56 10.15 -17.17
CA GLY A 199 -5.93 10.79 -15.93
C GLY A 199 -5.68 9.88 -14.73
N GLY A 200 -6.25 10.26 -13.59
CA GLY A 200 -6.10 9.47 -12.36
C GLY A 200 -4.75 9.64 -11.68
N GLU A 201 -3.98 10.68 -11.98
CA GLU A 201 -2.70 10.97 -11.33
C GLU A 201 -2.88 11.14 -9.81
N THR A 202 -1.89 10.68 -9.03
CA THR A 202 -1.78 11.05 -7.62
C THR A 202 -0.88 12.28 -7.52
N VAL A 203 -1.43 13.40 -7.07
CA VAL A 203 -0.75 14.70 -7.08
C VAL A 203 -0.52 15.17 -5.66
N PHE A 204 0.69 15.63 -5.38
CA PHE A 204 1.12 16.12 -4.08
C PHE A 204 1.38 17.62 -4.13
N TYR A 205 0.96 18.32 -3.06
CA TYR A 205 1.04 19.76 -2.93
C TYR A 205 1.85 20.15 -1.69
N ASP A 206 2.50 21.31 -1.77
CA ASP A 206 3.09 21.96 -0.61
C ASP A 206 2.04 22.80 0.15
N GLN A 207 2.48 23.44 1.23
CA GLN A 207 1.62 24.29 2.07
C GLN A 207 1.11 25.54 1.34
N ARG A 208 1.77 25.95 0.25
CA ARG A 208 1.39 27.08 -0.61
C ARG A 208 0.52 26.63 -1.79
N GLN A 209 0.04 25.38 -1.79
CA GLN A 209 -0.74 24.76 -2.86
C GLN A 209 0.03 24.59 -4.19
N GLY A 210 1.37 24.70 -4.16
CA GLY A 210 2.23 24.41 -5.31
C GLY A 210 2.37 22.90 -5.52
N VAL A 211 2.39 22.44 -6.77
CA VAL A 211 2.59 21.02 -7.10
C VAL A 211 4.03 20.63 -6.79
N VAL A 212 4.19 19.65 -5.89
CA VAL A 212 5.49 19.08 -5.51
C VAL A 212 5.83 17.89 -6.41
N ALA A 213 4.85 17.05 -6.69
CA ALA A 213 5.00 15.87 -7.52
C ALA A 213 3.67 15.46 -8.13
N GLU A 214 3.72 14.91 -9.33
CA GLU A 214 2.59 14.32 -10.02
C GLU A 214 2.98 12.90 -10.45
N VAL A 215 2.27 11.91 -9.92
CA VAL A 215 2.58 10.49 -10.14
C VAL A 215 1.47 9.89 -11.00
N ALA A 216 1.78 9.69 -12.28
CA ALA A 216 0.90 8.96 -13.19
C ALA A 216 0.81 7.49 -12.76
N PRO A 217 -0.37 6.85 -12.83
CA PRO A 217 -0.48 5.41 -12.57
C PRO A 217 0.27 4.63 -13.65
N VAL A 218 1.24 3.85 -13.20
CA VAL A 218 1.98 2.89 -14.02
C VAL A 218 1.67 1.51 -13.47
N GLU A 219 1.22 0.59 -14.32
CA GLU A 219 0.86 -0.75 -13.87
C GLU A 219 2.02 -1.41 -13.12
N GLY A 220 1.71 -1.94 -11.94
CA GLY A 220 2.66 -2.62 -11.07
C GLY A 220 3.59 -1.70 -10.28
N MET A 221 3.55 -0.38 -10.46
CA MET A 221 4.34 0.55 -9.66
C MET A 221 3.73 0.71 -8.27
N ALA A 222 4.58 0.69 -7.24
CA ALA A 222 4.21 1.15 -5.91
C ALA A 222 4.59 2.62 -5.71
N LEU A 223 3.75 3.35 -5.00
CA LEU A 223 3.96 4.70 -4.52
C LEU A 223 3.86 4.67 -2.99
N LEU A 224 4.87 5.22 -2.32
CA LEU A 224 4.89 5.40 -0.89
C LEU A 224 5.03 6.88 -0.55
N HIS A 225 4.18 7.33 0.38
CA HIS A 225 4.30 8.67 0.95
C HIS A 225 4.03 8.63 2.44
N ILE A 226 4.74 9.47 3.19
CA ILE A 226 4.52 9.61 4.63
C ILE A 226 3.12 10.19 4.85
N HIS A 227 2.47 9.75 5.92
CA HIS A 227 1.17 10.29 6.34
C HIS A 227 1.17 10.77 7.80
N GLY A 228 0.06 11.29 8.31
CA GLY A 228 -0.02 12.00 9.60
C GLY A 228 0.58 13.42 9.55
N ALA A 229 1.27 13.83 10.61
CA ALA A 229 1.75 15.21 10.78
C ALA A 229 2.72 15.72 9.69
N LYS A 230 3.38 14.81 8.96
CA LYS A 230 4.29 15.12 7.85
C LYS A 230 3.68 14.83 6.48
N CYS A 231 2.42 14.44 6.43
CA CYS A 231 1.72 14.14 5.18
C CYS A 231 1.68 15.38 4.29
N MET A 232 1.91 15.19 3.00
CA MET A 232 1.66 16.23 2.01
C MET A 232 0.19 16.18 1.61
N LEU A 233 -0.41 17.34 1.41
CA LEU A 233 -1.75 17.44 0.84
C LEU A 233 -1.73 16.76 -0.53
N HIS A 234 -2.65 15.84 -0.78
CA HIS A 234 -2.64 15.09 -2.03
C HIS A 234 -4.03 14.72 -2.49
N GLU A 235 -4.16 14.43 -3.78
CA GLU A 235 -5.41 13.99 -4.40
C GLU A 235 -5.16 12.89 -5.42
N ALA A 236 -6.22 12.13 -5.72
CA ALA A 236 -6.31 11.34 -6.94
C ALA A 236 -7.17 12.12 -7.93
N ARG A 237 -6.57 12.62 -9.02
CA ARG A 237 -7.29 13.34 -10.09
C ARG A 237 -8.34 12.46 -10.75
N ALA A 238 -9.25 13.10 -11.48
CA ALA A 238 -10.29 12.41 -12.22
C ALA A 238 -9.70 11.49 -13.29
N VAL A 239 -10.28 10.29 -13.42
CA VAL A 239 -9.99 9.42 -14.55
C VAL A 239 -10.69 9.97 -15.78
N ALA A 240 -9.95 10.15 -16.88
CA ALA A 240 -10.48 10.65 -18.14
C ALA A 240 -10.85 9.51 -19.11
N ARG A 241 -10.12 8.39 -19.08
CA ARG A 241 -10.38 7.23 -19.95
C ARG A 241 -9.97 5.93 -19.25
N ASN A 242 -10.74 4.86 -19.49
CA ASN A 242 -10.61 3.54 -18.85
C ASN A 242 -10.85 3.57 -17.33
N VAL A 243 -10.32 2.59 -16.61
CA VAL A 243 -10.58 2.37 -15.19
C VAL A 243 -9.25 2.28 -14.44
N LYS A 244 -9.12 3.04 -13.34
CA LYS A 244 -7.96 3.00 -12.45
C LYS A 244 -8.22 2.05 -11.29
N TYR A 245 -7.34 1.09 -11.09
CA TYR A 245 -7.30 0.17 -9.96
C TYR A 245 -6.08 0.42 -9.08
N VAL A 246 -6.29 0.44 -7.76
CA VAL A 246 -5.23 0.64 -6.76
C VAL A 246 -5.44 -0.30 -5.59
N LEU A 247 -4.39 -0.97 -5.15
CA LEU A 247 -4.34 -1.63 -3.83
C LEU A 247 -3.69 -0.67 -2.84
N ARG A 248 -4.32 -0.44 -1.69
CA ARG A 248 -3.77 0.33 -0.58
C ARG A 248 -3.57 -0.53 0.66
N SER A 249 -2.43 -0.33 1.30
CA SER A 249 -2.20 -0.63 2.71
C SER A 249 -1.37 0.51 3.33
N ASP A 250 -1.04 0.41 4.61
CA ASP A 250 -0.22 1.40 5.31
C ASP A 250 0.92 0.69 6.06
N VAL A 251 2.11 1.28 6.10
CA VAL A 251 3.29 0.68 6.73
C VAL A 251 3.30 0.98 8.22
N LEU A 252 3.42 -0.07 9.02
CA LEU A 252 3.47 -0.04 10.48
C LEU A 252 4.90 0.21 10.98
N PHE A 253 5.02 1.07 11.98
CA PHE A 253 6.26 1.38 12.68
C PHE A 253 6.09 1.16 14.18
N ALA A 254 7.09 0.57 14.83
CA ALA A 254 7.13 0.31 16.27
C ALA A 254 8.53 0.59 16.84
#